data_AF-A0AAF0S7K9-F1
#
_entry.id   AF-A0AAF0S7K9-F1
#
_cell.length_a   1.000
_cell.length_b   1.000
_cell.length_c   1.000
_cell.angle_alpha   90.00
_cell.angle_beta   90.00
_cell.angle_gamma   90.00
#
_symmetry.space_group_name_H-M   'P 1'
#
loop_
_entity.id
_entity.type
_entity.pdbx_description
1 polymer ?
#
loop_
_entity_poly.entity_id
_entity_poly.type
_entity_poly.pdbx_seq_one_letter_code
_entity_poly.pdbx_strand_id
1 'polypeptide(L)'
;MSRDIIGPGTAVGEVISDPAFGDFGRLLFPIGRGVRPEMALKEISTPRTLVWYTDVRAEETVEIIAELKRRAEAGKRIFIPLYSEEEISRDPSAADTGLFFFSGRQGAPFAVTCPGGGFAYVAALHDGLPHALALSKLGYNAFTLIYRTECPYDASHAHSGSSRAMQRSWGSRRTVIHCGEALRAPAWQPRSAIRMS
;
A
#
# COMPACT_ATOMS: atom_id res chain seq x y z
N MET A 1 -13.57 18.37 22.10
CA MET A 1 -12.71 17.47 22.90
C MET A 1 -12.40 16.26 22.03
N SER A 2 -11.11 16.13 21.67
CA SER A 2 -10.39 15.09 20.90
C SER A 2 -11.20 14.08 20.06
N ARG A 3 -11.21 14.27 18.73
CA ARG A 3 -11.57 13.24 17.73
C ARG A 3 -10.37 12.86 16.84
N ASP A 4 -9.14 13.13 17.30
CA ASP A 4 -7.94 12.92 16.49
C ASP A 4 -7.32 11.52 16.66
N ILE A 5 -7.87 10.71 17.56
CA ILE A 5 -7.36 9.35 17.83
C ILE A 5 -8.14 8.36 16.96
N ILE A 6 -7.47 7.83 15.95
CA ILE A 6 -7.96 6.65 15.21
C ILE A 6 -7.87 5.45 16.15
N GLY A 7 -8.99 4.74 16.31
CA GLY A 7 -9.08 3.55 17.16
C GLY A 7 -9.93 2.44 16.51
N PRO A 8 -10.01 1.25 17.13
CA PRO A 8 -10.75 0.13 16.54
C PRO A 8 -12.24 0.40 16.33
N GLY A 9 -12.81 1.36 17.05
CA GLY A 9 -14.19 1.82 16.92
C GLY A 9 -14.41 2.96 15.93
N THR A 10 -13.35 3.55 15.36
CA THR A 10 -13.46 4.59 14.33
C THR A 10 -14.20 4.04 13.11
N ALA A 11 -15.12 4.81 12.56
CA ALA A 11 -15.88 4.40 11.40
C ALA A 11 -15.01 4.48 10.13
N VAL A 12 -15.20 3.55 9.20
CA VAL A 12 -14.49 3.54 7.90
C VAL A 12 -14.73 4.86 7.16
N GLY A 13 -15.96 5.38 7.18
CA GLY A 13 -16.32 6.64 6.54
C GLY A 13 -15.55 7.84 7.10
N GLU A 14 -15.27 7.84 8.40
CA GLU A 14 -14.44 8.88 9.03
C GLU A 14 -13.02 8.85 8.45
N VAL A 15 -12.42 7.67 8.29
CA VAL A 15 -11.10 7.53 7.66
C VAL A 15 -11.13 7.94 6.19
N ILE A 16 -12.13 7.50 5.42
CA ILE A 16 -12.24 7.84 3.99
C ILE A 16 -12.37 9.35 3.78
N SER A 17 -13.12 10.03 4.64
CA SER A 17 -13.39 11.47 4.55
C SER A 17 -12.33 12.36 5.23
N ASP A 18 -11.32 11.77 5.87
CA ASP A 18 -10.30 12.53 6.57
C ASP A 18 -9.47 13.35 5.57
N PRO A 19 -9.34 14.68 5.74
CA PRO A 19 -8.58 15.54 4.84
C PRO A 19 -7.13 15.11 4.63
N ALA A 20 -6.52 14.40 5.59
CA ALA A 20 -5.16 13.88 5.46
C ALA A 20 -5.01 12.85 4.32
N PHE A 21 -6.10 12.19 3.92
CA PHE A 21 -6.10 11.19 2.85
C PHE A 21 -6.70 11.68 1.53
N GLY A 22 -7.38 12.83 1.51
CA GLY A 22 -8.02 13.36 0.31
C GLY A 22 -8.84 12.31 -0.44
N ASP A 23 -8.76 12.33 -1.78
CA ASP A 23 -9.57 11.43 -2.61
C ASP A 23 -9.13 9.96 -2.55
N PHE A 24 -7.89 9.67 -2.12
CA PHE A 24 -7.35 8.31 -2.08
C PHE A 24 -7.63 7.55 -0.78
N GLY A 25 -8.30 8.15 0.21
CA GLY A 25 -8.66 7.48 1.47
C GLY A 25 -9.45 6.18 1.27
N ARG A 26 -10.33 6.13 0.27
CA ARG A 26 -11.08 4.92 -0.12
C ARG A 26 -10.18 3.74 -0.51
N LEU A 27 -8.98 4.01 -1.04
CA LEU A 27 -8.04 3.00 -1.53
C LEU A 27 -7.30 2.26 -0.41
N LEU A 28 -7.44 2.72 0.84
CA LEU A 28 -6.98 1.97 2.00
C LEU A 28 -7.81 0.69 2.18
N PHE A 29 -9.08 0.70 1.77
CA PHE A 29 -10.02 -0.38 2.03
C PHE A 29 -10.26 -1.24 0.77
N PRO A 30 -10.61 -2.54 0.93
CA PRO A 30 -11.00 -3.39 -0.19
C PRO A 30 -12.21 -2.86 -0.97
N ILE A 31 -11.96 -2.32 -2.17
CA ILE A 31 -13.01 -1.79 -3.06
C ILE A 31 -13.93 -2.93 -3.51
N GLY A 32 -15.24 -2.68 -3.53
CA GLY A 32 -16.23 -3.64 -4.02
C GLY A 32 -16.50 -4.85 -3.11
N ARG A 33 -15.93 -4.89 -1.89
CA ARG A 33 -16.06 -6.02 -0.94
C ARG A 33 -17.09 -5.80 0.17
N GLY A 34 -18.00 -4.83 0.00
CA GLY A 34 -19.08 -4.57 0.96
C GLY A 34 -18.64 -3.90 2.25
N VAL A 35 -17.45 -3.28 2.26
CA VAL A 35 -17.02 -2.35 3.33
C VAL A 35 -17.92 -1.12 3.26
N ARG A 36 -18.68 -0.87 4.32
CA ARG A 36 -19.60 0.27 4.39
C ARG A 36 -19.02 1.38 5.27
N PRO A 37 -19.31 2.66 4.99
CA PRO A 37 -18.80 3.80 5.78
C PRO A 37 -19.11 3.70 7.27
N GLU A 38 -20.22 3.05 7.66
CA GLU A 38 -20.67 2.94 9.04
C GLU A 38 -19.97 1.81 9.82
N MET A 39 -19.25 0.92 9.13
CA MET A 39 -18.50 -0.15 9.80
C MET A 39 -17.36 0.43 10.62
N ALA A 40 -17.14 -0.11 11.81
CA ALA A 40 -15.95 0.19 12.60
C ALA A 40 -14.71 -0.51 12.01
N LEU A 41 -13.53 0.06 12.21
CA LEU A 41 -12.26 -0.52 11.75
C LEU A 41 -12.03 -1.96 12.27
N LYS A 42 -12.53 -2.32 13.45
CA LYS A 42 -12.45 -3.71 13.94
C LYS A 42 -13.31 -4.70 13.15
N GLU A 43 -14.36 -4.24 12.48
CA GLU A 43 -15.30 -5.09 11.75
C GLU A 43 -14.80 -5.45 10.34
N ILE A 44 -13.88 -4.65 9.79
CA ILE A 44 -13.26 -4.94 8.49
C ILE A 44 -12.21 -6.07 8.59
N SER A 45 -11.61 -6.28 9.76
CA SER A 45 -10.65 -7.35 10.05
C SER A 45 -11.28 -8.74 10.17
N THR A 46 -12.54 -8.91 9.74
CA THR A 46 -13.26 -10.17 9.83
C THR A 46 -13.14 -11.02 8.55
N PRO A 47 -13.18 -12.37 8.65
CA PRO A 47 -13.08 -13.27 7.49
C PRO A 47 -14.13 -13.04 6.41
N ARG A 48 -15.25 -12.38 6.73
CA ARG A 48 -16.31 -12.05 5.78
C ARG A 48 -15.86 -11.03 4.73
N THR A 49 -14.96 -10.12 5.11
CA THR A 49 -14.42 -9.07 4.24
C THR A 49 -13.10 -9.51 3.60
N LEU A 50 -12.27 -10.25 4.34
CA LEU A 50 -10.89 -10.60 3.98
C LEU A 50 -10.74 -12.10 3.71
N VAL A 51 -11.21 -12.54 2.55
CA VAL A 51 -11.08 -13.94 2.12
C VAL A 51 -9.58 -14.30 2.02
N TRP A 52 -9.23 -15.52 2.46
CA TRP A 52 -7.85 -16.07 2.53
C TRP A 52 -6.96 -15.58 3.68
N TYR A 53 -7.44 -14.66 4.52
CA TYR A 53 -6.68 -14.19 5.68
C TYR A 53 -7.38 -14.55 6.99
N THR A 54 -6.66 -15.24 7.86
CA THR A 54 -7.06 -15.57 9.22
C THR A 54 -5.98 -15.01 10.13
N ASP A 55 -6.33 -14.17 11.10
CA ASP A 55 -5.43 -13.40 12.00
C ASP A 55 -5.14 -11.93 11.60
N VAL A 56 -6.14 -11.23 11.05
CA VAL A 56 -6.05 -9.78 10.89
C VAL A 56 -6.45 -9.10 12.20
N ARG A 57 -5.51 -8.36 12.80
CA ARG A 57 -5.71 -7.66 14.07
C ARG A 57 -6.16 -6.22 13.84
N ALA A 58 -7.22 -5.81 14.53
CA ALA A 58 -7.77 -4.47 14.41
C ALA A 58 -6.75 -3.39 14.83
N GLU A 59 -5.90 -3.71 15.81
CA GLU A 59 -4.87 -2.81 16.32
C GLU A 59 -3.80 -2.49 15.26
N GLU A 60 -3.41 -3.48 14.44
CA GLU A 60 -2.44 -3.29 13.36
C GLU A 60 -3.02 -2.41 12.24
N THR A 61 -4.29 -2.64 11.92
CA THR A 61 -5.03 -1.80 10.96
C THR A 61 -5.06 -0.34 11.43
N VAL A 62 -5.37 -0.12 12.71
CA VAL A 62 -5.38 1.20 13.33
C VAL A 62 -3.99 1.83 13.32
N GLU A 63 -2.93 1.09 13.67
CA GLU A 63 -1.56 1.59 13.65
C GLU A 63 -1.16 2.10 12.26
N ILE A 64 -1.46 1.33 11.22
CA ILE A 64 -1.11 1.67 9.83
C ILE A 64 -1.82 2.95 9.39
N ILE A 65 -3.13 3.06 9.62
CA ILE A 65 -3.90 4.23 9.23
C ILE A 65 -3.44 5.46 10.02
N ALA A 66 -3.24 5.31 11.33
CA ALA A 66 -2.76 6.40 12.19
C ALA A 66 -1.37 6.89 11.76
N GLU A 67 -0.46 5.99 11.39
CA GLU A 67 0.87 6.37 10.92
C GLU A 67 0.83 7.08 9.55
N LEU A 68 -0.02 6.63 8.62
CA LEU A 68 -0.20 7.32 7.34
C LEU A 68 -0.79 8.71 7.56
N LYS A 69 -1.82 8.85 8.41
CA LYS A 69 -2.40 10.15 8.78
C LYS A 69 -1.33 11.08 9.34
N ARG A 70 -0.59 10.63 10.36
CA ARG A 70 0.49 11.40 10.98
C ARG A 70 1.53 11.87 9.97
N ARG A 71 1.86 11.04 8.97
CA ARG A 71 2.80 11.41 7.90
C ARG A 71 2.22 12.47 6.97
N ALA A 72 0.96 12.33 6.56
CA ALA A 72 0.28 13.33 5.74
C ALA A 72 0.18 14.68 6.45
N GLU A 73 -0.22 14.69 7.73
CA GLU A 73 -0.29 15.89 8.56
C GLU A 73 1.08 16.56 8.76
N ALA A 74 2.16 15.76 8.76
CA ALA A 74 3.53 16.26 8.76
C ALA A 74 4.01 16.76 7.37
N GLY A 75 3.11 16.90 6.39
CA GLY A 75 3.40 17.36 5.03
C GLY A 75 4.15 16.35 4.17
N LYS A 76 4.26 15.08 4.59
CA LYS A 76 4.90 14.04 3.78
C LYS A 76 3.91 13.52 2.75
N ARG A 77 4.41 13.28 1.54
CA ARG A 77 3.64 12.58 0.51
C ARG A 77 3.43 11.13 0.91
N ILE A 78 2.18 10.71 1.06
CA ILE A 78 1.80 9.34 1.44
C ILE A 78 1.17 8.53 0.30
N PHE A 79 0.83 9.17 -0.82
CA PHE A 79 0.24 8.51 -1.98
C PHE A 79 0.79 9.08 -3.30
N ILE A 80 0.95 8.20 -4.29
CA ILE A 80 1.44 8.52 -5.62
C ILE A 80 0.50 7.87 -6.65
N PRO A 81 -0.29 8.64 -7.42
CA PRO A 81 -1.07 8.09 -8.52
C PRO A 81 -0.13 7.60 -9.63
N LEU A 82 -0.46 6.45 -10.23
CA LEU A 82 0.37 5.87 -11.30
C LEU A 82 0.01 6.41 -12.68
N TYR A 83 -1.25 6.79 -12.89
CA TYR A 83 -1.81 7.28 -14.15
C TYR A 83 -2.09 8.78 -14.10
N SER A 84 -1.99 9.45 -15.25
CA SER A 84 -2.37 10.86 -15.40
C SER A 84 -3.88 11.04 -15.51
N GLU A 85 -4.36 12.28 -15.36
CA GLU A 85 -5.79 12.60 -15.53
C GLU A 85 -6.27 12.28 -16.96
N GLU A 86 -5.43 12.46 -17.98
CA GLU A 86 -5.75 12.11 -19.36
C GLU A 86 -5.84 10.59 -19.57
N GLU A 87 -4.97 9.82 -18.90
CA GLU A 87 -5.03 8.36 -18.93
C GLU A 87 -6.31 7.87 -18.22
N ILE A 88 -6.64 8.45 -17.06
CA ILE A 88 -7.86 8.14 -16.31
C ILE A 88 -9.11 8.55 -17.10
N SER A 89 -9.10 9.67 -17.81
CA SER A 89 -10.23 10.08 -18.65
C SER A 89 -10.50 9.09 -19.79
N ARG A 90 -9.49 8.36 -20.27
CA ARG A 90 -9.65 7.34 -21.31
C ARG A 90 -10.05 5.99 -20.72
N ASP A 91 -9.57 5.68 -19.53
CA ASP A 91 -9.85 4.46 -18.80
C ASP A 91 -10.09 4.78 -17.31
N PRO A 92 -11.35 5.07 -16.92
CA PRO A 92 -11.68 5.49 -15.55
C PRO A 92 -11.26 4.49 -14.46
N SER A 93 -11.14 3.20 -14.80
CA SER A 93 -10.66 2.16 -13.88
C SER A 93 -9.25 2.43 -13.34
N ALA A 94 -8.45 3.21 -14.07
CA ALA A 94 -7.09 3.56 -13.70
C ALA A 94 -7.01 4.48 -12.47
N ALA A 95 -8.11 5.15 -12.10
CA ALA A 95 -8.18 6.03 -10.92
C ALA A 95 -7.99 5.30 -9.59
N ASP A 96 -8.28 3.99 -9.57
CA ASP A 96 -8.16 3.13 -8.39
C ASP A 96 -6.78 2.46 -8.30
N THR A 97 -5.73 3.09 -8.86
CA THR A 97 -4.37 2.54 -8.94
C THR A 97 -3.30 3.53 -8.49
N GLY A 98 -2.44 3.10 -7.57
CA GLY A 98 -1.41 3.97 -7.03
C GLY A 98 -0.44 3.27 -6.08
N LEU A 99 0.46 4.05 -5.50
CA LEU A 99 1.41 3.60 -4.49
C LEU A 99 1.19 4.36 -3.19
N PHE A 100 0.86 3.66 -2.11
CA PHE A 100 1.04 4.21 -0.77
C PHE A 100 2.52 4.24 -0.43
N PHE A 101 2.98 5.33 0.16
CA PHE A 101 4.41 5.57 0.40
C PHE A 101 4.72 5.78 1.89
N PHE A 102 5.58 4.91 2.41
CA PHE A 102 6.20 5.07 3.71
C PHE A 102 7.65 5.52 3.52
N SER A 103 7.87 6.83 3.61
CA SER A 103 9.21 7.44 3.59
C SER A 103 10.15 6.81 4.63
N GLY A 104 11.33 6.37 4.19
CA GLY A 104 12.45 5.97 5.04
C GLY A 104 13.47 7.09 5.17
N ARG A 105 14.76 6.74 5.25
CA ARG A 105 15.85 7.73 5.20
C ARG A 105 16.02 8.25 3.76
N GLN A 106 16.38 9.52 3.63
CA GLN A 106 16.72 10.11 2.33
C GLN A 106 17.88 9.33 1.69
N GLY A 107 17.76 9.01 0.40
CA GLY A 107 18.77 8.25 -0.35
C GLY A 107 18.83 6.74 -0.07
N ALA A 108 18.08 6.23 0.92
CA ALA A 108 18.08 4.80 1.24
C ALA A 108 17.39 3.95 0.15
N PRO A 109 17.77 2.65 0.01
CA PRO A 109 17.09 1.66 -0.82
C PRO A 109 15.56 1.64 -0.63
N PHE A 110 14.81 1.14 -1.63
CA PHE A 110 13.35 1.09 -1.66
C PHE A 110 12.92 -0.34 -1.88
N ALA A 111 11.74 -0.64 -1.38
CA ALA A 111 11.02 -1.85 -1.68
C ALA A 111 9.62 -1.47 -2.17
N VAL A 112 9.08 -2.27 -3.08
CA VAL A 112 7.68 -2.22 -3.47
C VAL A 112 7.05 -3.51 -2.96
N THR A 113 6.01 -3.39 -2.15
CA THR A 113 5.19 -4.51 -1.69
C THR A 113 3.98 -4.62 -2.61
N CYS A 114 3.72 -5.83 -3.09
CA CYS A 114 2.52 -6.16 -3.86
C CYS A 114 1.58 -6.92 -2.93
N PRO A 115 0.49 -6.31 -2.45
CA PRO A 115 -0.50 -7.01 -1.64
C PRO A 115 -1.04 -8.23 -2.38
N GLY A 116 -1.41 -9.27 -1.64
CA GLY A 116 -2.20 -10.39 -2.13
C GLY A 116 -3.68 -10.03 -2.24
N GLY A 117 -4.53 -11.05 -2.14
CA GLY A 117 -5.97 -10.95 -2.42
C GLY A 117 -6.37 -11.57 -3.75
N GLY A 118 -5.49 -12.37 -4.36
CA GLY A 118 -5.80 -13.26 -5.49
C GLY A 118 -6.38 -12.55 -6.70
N PHE A 119 -6.08 -11.25 -6.88
CA PHE A 119 -6.72 -10.35 -7.85
C PHE A 119 -8.24 -10.16 -7.70
N ALA A 120 -8.87 -10.77 -6.69
CA ALA A 120 -10.27 -10.55 -6.35
C ALA A 120 -10.49 -9.25 -5.55
N TYR A 121 -9.45 -8.81 -4.83
CA TYR A 121 -9.35 -7.50 -4.19
C TYR A 121 -7.87 -7.19 -3.87
N VAL A 122 -7.59 -5.99 -3.40
CA VAL A 122 -6.24 -5.60 -2.92
C VAL A 122 -6.20 -5.72 -1.39
N ALA A 123 -5.36 -6.61 -0.87
CA ALA A 123 -5.15 -6.82 0.57
C ALA A 123 -4.26 -5.76 1.24
N ALA A 124 -4.51 -4.47 0.98
CA ALA A 124 -3.57 -3.40 1.36
C ALA A 124 -3.33 -3.32 2.88
N LEU A 125 -4.40 -3.18 3.68
CA LEU A 125 -4.31 -2.93 5.13
C LEU A 125 -3.72 -4.07 5.96
N HIS A 126 -3.85 -5.32 5.52
CA HIS A 126 -3.47 -6.49 6.31
C HIS A 126 -2.40 -7.36 5.67
N ASP A 127 -1.83 -6.94 4.55
CA ASP A 127 -0.67 -7.61 3.92
C ASP A 127 0.37 -6.58 3.46
N GLY A 128 0.06 -5.78 2.44
CA GLY A 128 1.09 -4.91 1.82
C GLY A 128 1.55 -3.71 2.66
N LEU A 129 0.61 -2.98 3.29
CA LEU A 129 0.91 -1.81 4.13
C LEU A 129 1.68 -2.16 5.43
N PRO A 130 1.33 -3.24 6.17
CA PRO A 130 2.14 -3.67 7.32
C PRO A 130 3.61 -3.89 6.96
N HIS A 131 3.88 -4.55 5.83
CA HIS A 131 5.24 -4.79 5.34
C HIS A 131 5.96 -3.48 4.98
N ALA A 132 5.29 -2.56 4.29
CA ALA A 132 5.89 -1.26 3.94
C ALA A 132 6.18 -0.41 5.18
N LEU A 133 5.28 -0.42 6.17
CA LEU A 133 5.52 0.25 7.44
C LEU A 133 6.76 -0.31 8.14
N ALA A 134 6.86 -1.64 8.29
CA ALA A 134 8.01 -2.30 8.91
C ALA A 134 9.33 -1.97 8.20
N LEU A 135 9.36 -2.02 6.86
CA LEU A 135 10.53 -1.64 6.06
C LEU A 135 10.92 -0.17 6.25
N SER A 136 9.93 0.73 6.38
CA SER A 136 10.20 2.14 6.65
C SER A 136 10.81 2.39 8.02
N LYS A 137 10.40 1.62 9.04
CA LYS A 137 11.00 1.65 10.39
C LYS A 137 12.46 1.20 10.36
N LEU A 138 12.85 0.33 9.43
CA LEU A 138 14.24 -0.05 9.17
C LEU A 138 15.03 0.98 8.33
N GLY A 139 14.36 2.03 7.85
CA GLY A 139 14.95 3.15 7.11
C GLY A 139 14.86 3.03 5.59
N TYR A 140 14.20 1.99 5.04
CA TYR A 140 13.95 1.86 3.61
C TYR A 140 12.79 2.77 3.16
N ASN A 141 12.85 3.25 1.93
CA ASN A 141 11.69 3.89 1.31
C ASN A 141 10.74 2.78 0.84
N ALA A 142 9.55 2.64 1.41
CA ALA A 142 8.69 1.50 1.09
C ALA A 142 7.39 1.94 0.43
N PHE A 143 7.02 1.24 -0.64
CA PHE A 143 5.81 1.51 -1.41
C PHE A 143 4.88 0.30 -1.37
N THR A 144 3.58 0.52 -1.25
CA THR A 144 2.58 -0.54 -1.39
C THR A 144 1.74 -0.28 -2.61
N LEU A 145 1.71 -1.24 -3.54
CA LEU A 145 0.92 -1.15 -4.76
C LEU A 145 -0.56 -1.40 -4.49
N ILE A 146 -1.40 -0.46 -4.91
CA ILE A 146 -2.83 -0.69 -5.12
C ILE A 146 -3.02 -0.95 -6.61
N TYR A 147 -3.41 -2.16 -6.98
CA TYR A 147 -3.63 -2.58 -8.37
C TYR A 147 -5.12 -2.75 -8.68
N ARG A 148 -5.46 -2.80 -9.98
CA ARG A 148 -6.85 -2.99 -10.46
C ARG A 148 -7.29 -4.45 -10.35
N THR A 149 -8.52 -4.66 -9.88
CA THR A 149 -9.12 -5.98 -9.66
C THR A 149 -10.36 -6.24 -10.52
N GLU A 150 -10.66 -5.37 -11.49
CA GLU A 150 -11.93 -5.35 -12.22
C GLU A 150 -12.21 -6.61 -13.06
N CYS A 151 -11.19 -7.41 -13.36
CA CYS A 151 -11.36 -8.71 -13.97
C CYS A 151 -10.35 -9.71 -13.37
N PRO A 152 -10.74 -10.53 -12.36
CA PRO A 152 -9.84 -11.48 -11.70
C PRO A 152 -9.23 -12.53 -12.63
N TYR A 153 -9.84 -12.75 -13.80
CA TYR A 153 -9.36 -13.67 -14.85
C TYR A 153 -8.52 -12.97 -15.94
N ASP A 154 -8.44 -11.63 -15.90
CA ASP A 154 -7.56 -10.85 -16.76
C ASP A 154 -6.56 -10.06 -15.89
N ALA A 155 -5.46 -10.72 -15.57
CA ALA A 155 -4.38 -10.15 -14.78
C ALA A 155 -3.61 -9.05 -15.53
N SER A 156 -3.89 -8.78 -16.81
CA SER A 156 -3.15 -7.78 -17.60
C SER A 156 -3.17 -6.40 -16.96
N HIS A 157 -4.30 -6.01 -16.37
CA HIS A 157 -4.45 -4.74 -15.66
C HIS A 157 -3.57 -4.66 -14.41
N ALA A 158 -3.50 -5.73 -13.60
CA ALA A 158 -2.63 -5.81 -12.43
C ALA A 158 -1.14 -5.87 -12.81
N HIS A 159 -0.79 -6.60 -13.87
CA HIS A 159 0.55 -6.63 -14.44
C HIS A 159 0.96 -5.25 -14.98
N SER A 160 0.04 -4.50 -15.59
CA SER A 160 0.31 -3.14 -16.09
C SER A 160 0.62 -2.17 -14.95
N GLY A 161 -0.14 -2.23 -13.85
CA GLY A 161 0.10 -1.43 -12.65
C GLY A 161 1.44 -1.78 -12.00
N SER A 162 1.73 -3.08 -11.85
CA SER A 162 3.01 -3.57 -11.32
C SER A 162 4.20 -3.15 -12.20
N SER A 163 4.05 -3.30 -13.53
CA SER A 163 5.09 -2.91 -14.50
C SER A 163 5.33 -1.41 -14.49
N ARG A 164 4.28 -0.58 -14.39
CA ARG A 164 4.42 0.88 -14.29
C ARG A 164 4.99 1.33 -12.97
N ALA A 165 4.60 0.71 -11.85
CA ALA A 165 5.23 0.92 -10.56
C ALA A 165 6.74 0.63 -10.63
N MET A 166 7.11 -0.44 -11.33
CA MET A 166 8.50 -0.78 -11.58
C MET A 166 9.17 0.23 -12.52
N GLN A 167 8.56 0.61 -13.66
CA GLN A 167 9.13 1.55 -14.63
C GLN A 167 9.32 2.97 -14.07
N ARG A 168 8.38 3.49 -13.28
CA ARG A 168 8.53 4.78 -12.58
C ARG A 168 9.69 4.79 -11.58
N SER A 169 10.22 3.62 -11.23
CA SER A 169 11.34 3.44 -10.30
C SER A 169 12.71 3.24 -10.97
N TRP A 170 12.76 3.15 -12.32
CA TRP A 170 14.00 2.94 -13.09
C TRP A 170 14.88 4.21 -13.12
N GLY A 171 15.64 4.38 -12.04
CA GLY A 171 16.72 5.35 -11.92
C GLY A 171 17.71 5.06 -10.77
N SER A 172 17.44 4.07 -9.89
CA SER A 172 18.39 3.73 -8.82
C SER A 172 18.30 2.25 -8.39
N ARG A 173 19.47 1.62 -8.28
CA ARG A 173 19.76 0.25 -7.82
C ARG A 173 18.76 -0.25 -6.76
N ARG A 174 18.07 -1.39 -6.94
CA ARG A 174 17.34 -2.08 -5.84
C ARG A 174 16.88 -3.53 -6.05
N THR A 175 16.66 -4.14 -4.88
CA THR A 175 16.03 -5.43 -4.55
C THR A 175 14.50 -5.33 -4.58
N VAL A 176 13.85 -6.29 -5.24
CA VAL A 176 12.40 -6.52 -5.21
C VAL A 176 12.12 -7.61 -4.17
N ILE A 177 11.18 -7.39 -3.25
CA ILE A 177 10.74 -8.42 -2.29
C ILE A 177 9.34 -8.86 -2.73
N HIS A 178 9.23 -10.06 -3.29
CA HIS A 178 7.95 -10.70 -3.57
C HIS A 178 7.36 -11.29 -2.29
N CYS A 179 6.04 -11.12 -2.09
CA CYS A 179 5.32 -11.83 -1.05
C CYS A 179 5.35 -13.34 -1.39
N GLY A 180 6.03 -14.13 -0.56
CA GLY A 180 6.25 -15.57 -0.76
C GLY A 180 7.62 -16.10 -0.32
N GLU A 181 8.63 -15.26 -0.11
CA GLU A 181 9.98 -15.72 0.25
C GLU A 181 10.59 -14.88 1.37
N ALA A 182 10.04 -15.02 2.58
CA ALA A 182 10.81 -14.79 3.79
C ALA A 182 11.35 -16.16 4.23
N LEU A 183 12.61 -16.46 3.93
CA LEU A 183 13.56 -17.24 4.76
C LEU A 183 14.86 -17.56 3.98
N ARG A 184 15.98 -17.03 4.50
CA ARG A 184 17.40 -17.34 4.20
C ARG A 184 17.99 -16.78 2.90
N ALA A 185 18.47 -15.53 2.95
CA ALA A 185 19.60 -15.14 2.11
C ALA A 185 20.92 -15.42 2.86
N PRO A 186 21.88 -16.17 2.30
CA PRO A 186 23.21 -16.29 2.91
C PRO A 186 23.98 -14.97 2.80
N ALA A 187 24.91 -14.75 3.73
CA ALA A 187 25.73 -13.54 3.81
C ALA A 187 26.46 -13.24 2.49
N TRP A 188 26.17 -12.09 1.89
CA TRP A 188 26.83 -11.62 0.67
C TRP A 188 28.17 -10.95 1.00
N GLN A 189 29.25 -11.42 0.36
CA GLN A 189 30.57 -10.77 0.36
C GLN A 189 30.79 -9.98 -0.95
N PRO A 190 31.51 -8.84 -0.91
CA PRO A 190 31.65 -7.97 -2.08
C PRO A 190 32.70 -8.50 -3.07
N ARG A 191 32.38 -8.49 -4.38
CA ARG A 191 33.40 -8.49 -5.44
C ARG A 191 33.44 -7.13 -6.13
N SER A 192 34.60 -6.50 -5.95
CA SER A 192 35.27 -5.43 -6.73
C SER A 192 34.43 -4.32 -7.37
N ALA A 193 34.75 -3.11 -6.91
CA ALA A 193 34.32 -1.81 -7.42
C ALA A 193 34.56 -1.61 -8.91
N ILE A 194 33.58 -0.99 -9.59
CA ILE A 194 33.80 -0.31 -10.86
C ILE A 194 33.88 1.19 -10.57
N ARG A 195 35.08 1.76 -10.73
CA ARG A 195 35.30 3.21 -10.90
C ARG A 195 34.72 3.62 -12.25
N MET A 196 34.12 4.79 -12.33
CA MET A 196 33.98 5.51 -13.59
C MET A 196 34.59 6.89 -13.43
N SER A 197 35.56 7.15 -14.31
CA SER A 197 36.17 8.43 -14.68
C SER A 197 35.14 9.40 -15.25
#